data_AF-A0A8W8LSD0-F1
#
_entry.id   AF-A0A8W8LSD0-F1
#
_cell.length_a   1.000
_cell.length_b   1.000
_cell.length_c   1.000
_cell.angle_alpha   90.00
_cell.angle_beta   90.00
_cell.angle_gamma   90.00
#
_symmetry.space_group_name_H-M   'P 1'
#
loop_
_entity.id
_entity.type
_entity.pdbx_description
1 polymer ?
#
loop_
_entity_poly.entity_id
_entity_poly.type
_entity_poly.pdbx_seq_one_letter_code
_entity_poly.pdbx_strand_id
1 'polypeptide(L)'
;ADDIEKILCHKFMRFMMMRAEHFTVLRRKPVEGYDISFLITNTHTEQMYKHKLVDFIIHFMEEIDKEISAMKLAVNSRARISAEEFLKRF
;
A
#
# COMPACT_ATOMS: atom_id res chain seq x y z
N ALA A 1 0.82 -5.28 15.13
CA ALA A 1 0.19 -5.62 13.85
C ALA A 1 -0.08 -7.11 13.85
N ASP A 2 -1.26 -7.52 13.41
CA ASP A 2 -1.62 -8.93 13.26
C ASP A 2 -1.15 -9.49 11.92
N ASP A 3 -1.23 -10.81 11.75
CA ASP A 3 -0.77 -11.48 10.54
C ASP A 3 -1.54 -11.03 9.29
N ILE A 4 -2.82 -10.67 9.45
CA ILE A 4 -3.65 -10.18 8.35
C ILE A 4 -3.18 -8.80 7.87
N GLU A 5 -2.89 -7.86 8.77
CA GLU A 5 -2.29 -6.57 8.41
C GLU A 5 -0.96 -6.74 7.69
N LYS A 6 -0.10 -7.64 8.19
CA LYS A 6 1.20 -7.90 7.56
C LYS A 6 1.06 -8.40 6.13
N ILE A 7 0.14 -9.34 5.89
CA ILE A 7 -0.11 -9.88 4.55
C ILE A 7 -0.75 -8.83 3.64
N LEU A 8 -1.69 -8.04 4.15
CA LEU A 8 -2.34 -6.95 3.41
C LEU A 8 -1.31 -5.89 3.02
N CYS A 9 -0.44 -5.47 3.94
CA CYS A 9 0.61 -4.48 3.70
C CYS A 9 1.57 -4.97 2.62
N HIS A 10 2.10 -6.19 2.78
CA HIS A 10 3.02 -6.78 1.80
C HIS A 10 2.39 -6.90 0.40
N LYS A 11 1.11 -7.31 0.30
CA LYS A 11 0.41 -7.40 -0.99
C LYS A 11 0.15 -6.03 -1.59
N PHE A 12 -0.23 -5.05 -0.79
CA PHE A 12 -0.51 -3.68 -1.25
C PHE A 12 0.77 -2.98 -1.71
N MET A 13 1.87 -3.08 -0.95
CA MET A 13 3.17 -2.55 -1.37
C MET A 13 3.66 -3.20 -2.66
N ARG A 14 3.51 -4.52 -2.80
CA ARG A 14 3.84 -5.22 -4.04
C ARG A 14 3.01 -4.73 -5.22
N PHE A 15 1.72 -4.47 -5.02
CA PHE A 15 0.83 -3.91 -6.04
C PHE A 15 1.27 -2.52 -6.50
N MET A 16 1.72 -1.67 -5.57
CA MET A 16 2.26 -0.34 -5.88
C MET A 16 3.58 -0.44 -6.65
N MET A 17 4.49 -1.32 -6.23
CA MET A 17 5.79 -1.50 -6.91
C MET A 17 5.66 -2.02 -8.35
N MET A 18 4.63 -2.84 -8.66
CA MET A 18 4.33 -3.26 -10.04
C MET A 18 3.96 -2.08 -10.96
N ARG A 19 3.59 -0.92 -10.39
CA ARG A 19 3.22 0.31 -11.11
C ARG A 19 4.26 1.41 -10.99
N ALA A 20 5.48 1.07 -10.57
CA ALA A 20 6.59 2.02 -10.44
C ALA A 20 6.95 2.75 -11.75
N GLU A 21 6.49 2.29 -12.91
CA GLU A 21 6.64 3.04 -14.17
C GLU A 21 5.76 4.29 -14.22
N HIS A 22 4.56 4.24 -13.62
CA HIS A 22 3.69 5.40 -13.49
C HIS A 22 4.04 6.25 -12.27
N PHE A 23 4.55 5.60 -11.21
CA PHE A 23 5.07 6.25 -10.02
C PHE A 23 6.59 6.29 -10.07
N THR A 24 7.14 7.22 -10.84
CA THR A 24 8.57 7.30 -11.19
C THR A 24 9.53 7.36 -10.00
N VAL A 25 9.05 7.81 -8.84
CA VAL A 25 9.83 7.86 -7.59
C VAL A 25 9.82 6.55 -6.78
N LEU A 26 8.99 5.57 -7.14
CA LEU A 26 8.95 4.27 -6.48
C LEU A 26 10.02 3.33 -7.01
N ARG A 27 10.67 2.61 -6.11
CA ARG A 27 11.60 1.54 -6.46
C ARG A 27 10.82 0.26 -6.78
N ARG A 28 11.19 -0.43 -7.86
CA ARG A 28 10.55 -1.70 -8.29
C ARG A 28 10.71 -2.85 -7.28
N LYS A 29 11.73 -2.76 -6.42
CA LYS A 29 12.00 -3.69 -5.33
C LYS A 29 12.41 -2.88 -4.10
N PRO A 30 11.93 -3.18 -2.90
CA PRO A 30 12.33 -2.43 -1.72
C PRO A 30 13.76 -2.81 -1.31
N VAL A 31 14.35 -2.03 -0.40
CA VAL A 31 15.55 -2.43 0.33
C VAL A 31 15.21 -3.62 1.23
N GLU A 32 16.17 -4.51 1.46
CA GLU A 32 15.98 -5.66 2.34
C GLU A 32 15.57 -5.20 3.75
N GLY A 33 14.57 -5.86 4.33
CA GLY A 33 14.00 -5.48 5.62
C GLY A 33 12.93 -4.38 5.57
N TYR A 34 12.60 -3.84 4.39
CA TYR A 34 11.57 -2.82 4.21
C TYR A 34 10.46 -3.26 3.24
N ASP A 35 9.24 -2.78 3.46
CA ASP A 35 8.08 -3.12 2.62
C ASP A 35 8.02 -2.30 1.31
N ILE A 36 8.52 -1.06 1.31
CA ILE A 36 8.56 -0.15 0.16
C ILE A 36 9.79 0.75 0.21
N SER A 37 10.21 1.27 -0.94
CA SER A 37 11.34 2.21 -1.02
C SER A 37 11.14 3.22 -2.14
N PHE A 38 11.61 4.45 -1.90
CA PHE A 38 11.61 5.53 -2.87
C PHE A 38 13.02 5.76 -3.41
N LEU A 39 13.12 6.10 -4.70
CA LEU A 39 14.35 6.54 -5.35
C LEU A 39 14.10 7.91 -5.98
N ILE A 40 14.67 8.96 -5.37
CA ILE A 40 14.58 10.32 -5.88
C ILE A 40 15.94 10.69 -6.47
N THR A 41 15.97 10.95 -7.78
CA THR A 41 17.17 11.39 -8.51
C THR A 41 17.10 12.88 -8.80
N ASN A 42 18.19 13.46 -9.31
CA ASN A 42 18.21 14.86 -9.74
C ASN A 42 17.17 15.14 -10.83
N THR A 43 16.96 14.21 -11.78
CA THR A 43 15.95 14.34 -12.85
C THR A 43 14.54 14.52 -12.29
N HIS A 44 14.18 13.84 -11.20
CA HIS A 44 12.88 14.04 -10.54
C HIS A 44 12.77 15.45 -9.97
N THR A 45 13.86 15.98 -9.38
CA THR A 45 13.85 17.33 -8.80
C THR A 45 13.96 18.46 -9.83
N GLU A 46 14.38 18.16 -11.05
CA GLU A 46 14.39 19.08 -12.20
C GLU A 46 13.00 19.15 -12.85
N GLN A 47 12.27 18.03 -12.91
CA GLN A 47 10.94 17.94 -13.52
C GLN A 47 9.79 18.23 -12.55
N MET A 48 10.01 18.02 -11.24
CA MET A 48 8.99 18.14 -10.20
C MET A 48 9.46 19.11 -9.10
N TYR A 49 8.51 19.84 -8.51
CA TYR A 49 8.80 20.70 -7.38
C TYR A 49 9.18 19.87 -6.15
N LYS A 50 10.37 20.13 -5.59
CA LYS A 50 10.91 19.41 -4.41
C LYS A 50 9.93 19.38 -3.23
N HIS A 51 9.26 20.50 -2.94
CA HIS A 51 8.29 20.57 -1.85
C HIS A 51 7.08 19.66 -2.11
N LYS A 52 6.62 19.53 -3.37
CA LYS A 52 5.53 18.62 -3.74
C LYS A 52 5.92 17.14 -3.66
N LEU A 53 7.19 16.80 -3.90
CA LEU A 53 7.69 15.44 -3.67
C LEU A 53 7.66 15.08 -2.18
N VAL A 54 8.02 16.03 -1.31
CA VAL A 54 7.93 15.84 0.15
C VAL A 54 6.47 15.69 0.59
N ASP A 55 5.58 16.59 0.14
CA ASP A 55 4.14 16.51 0.42
C ASP A 55 3.57 15.14 0.00
N PHE A 56 3.97 14.66 -1.18
CA PHE A 56 3.55 13.36 -1.69
C PHE A 56 4.01 12.19 -0.81
N ILE A 57 5.27 12.17 -0.34
CA ILE A 57 5.76 11.09 0.52
C ILE A 57 5.00 11.07 1.85
N ILE A 58 4.78 12.24 2.45
CA ILE A 58 4.04 12.36 3.71
C ILE A 58 2.61 11.83 3.51
N HIS A 59 1.92 12.33 2.49
CA HIS A 59 0.57 11.91 2.16
C HIS A 59 0.49 10.40 1.88
N PHE A 60 1.46 9.85 1.14
CA PHE A 60 1.51 8.43 0.85
C PHE A 60 1.64 7.57 2.12
N MET A 61 2.47 8.00 3.08
CA MET A 61 2.58 7.29 4.36
C MET A 61 1.28 7.34 5.16
N GLU A 62 0.58 8.47 5.18
CA GLU A 62 -0.70 8.60 5.88
C GLU A 62 -1.82 7.77 5.25
N GLU A 63 -1.88 7.70 3.92
CA GLU A 63 -2.95 6.98 3.22
C GLU A 63 -2.77 5.46 3.26
N ILE A 64 -1.54 4.94 3.33
CA ILE A 64 -1.32 3.49 3.44
C ILE A 64 -1.99 2.93 4.70
N ASP A 65 -1.78 3.56 5.85
CA ASP A 65 -2.30 3.05 7.11
C ASP A 65 -3.84 3.02 7.12
N LYS A 66 -4.46 4.04 6.52
CA LYS A 66 -5.92 4.12 6.34
C LYS A 66 -6.41 3.02 5.39
N GLU A 67 -5.74 2.82 4.27
CA GLU A 67 -6.14 1.82 3.27
C GLU A 67 -5.98 0.39 3.81
N ILE A 68 -4.91 0.10 4.55
CA ILE A 68 -4.71 -1.20 5.21
C ILE A 68 -5.80 -1.47 6.25
N SER A 69 -6.15 -0.46 7.04
CA SER A 69 -7.24 -0.55 8.01
C SER A 69 -8.59 -0.80 7.32
N ALA A 70 -8.87 -0.11 6.21
CA ALA A 70 -10.08 -0.30 5.40
C ALA A 70 -10.14 -1.71 4.79
N MET A 71 -9.03 -2.19 4.22
CA MET A 71 -8.94 -3.55 3.67
C MET A 71 -9.18 -4.61 4.74
N LYS A 72 -8.63 -4.45 5.94
CA LYS A 72 -8.84 -5.36 7.07
C LYS A 72 -10.32 -5.45 7.45
N LEU A 73 -10.99 -4.31 7.58
CA LEU A 73 -12.44 -4.25 7.85
C LEU A 73 -13.24 -4.93 6.74
N ALA A 74 -12.86 -4.71 5.47
CA ALA A 74 -13.51 -5.32 4.32
C ALA A 74 -13.39 -6.85 4.32
N VAL A 75 -12.21 -7.39 4.66
CA VAL A 75 -12.01 -8.84 4.77
C VAL A 75 -12.87 -9.43 5.88
N ASN A 76 -12.89 -8.81 7.07
CA ASN A 76 -13.69 -9.28 8.20
C ASN A 76 -15.20 -9.25 7.88
N SER A 77 -15.67 -8.19 7.24
CA SER A 77 -17.07 -8.06 6.82
C SER A 77 -17.45 -9.17 5.82
N ARG A 78 -16.62 -9.38 4.79
CA ARG A 78 -16.87 -10.44 3.79
C ARG A 78 -16.83 -11.83 4.39
N ALA A 79 -15.88 -12.12 5.29
CA ALA A 79 -15.81 -13.40 5.97
C ALA A 79 -17.09 -13.69 6.77
N ARG A 80 -17.64 -12.69 7.46
CA ARG A 80 -18.92 -12.81 8.17
C ARG A 80 -20.07 -13.12 7.22
N ILE A 81 -20.22 -12.36 6.14
CA ILE A 81 -21.29 -12.57 5.15
C ILE A 81 -21.20 -13.98 4.56
N SER A 82 -19.99 -14.44 4.19
CA SER A 82 -19.79 -15.78 3.65
C SER A 82 -20.17 -16.88 4.66
N ALA A 83 -19.83 -16.70 5.94
CA ALA A 83 -20.20 -17.65 6.99
C ALA A 83 -21.72 -17.69 7.23
N GLU A 84 -22.36 -16.52 7.32
CA GLU A 84 -23.82 -16.41 7.49
C GLU A 84 -24.56 -17.05 6.31
N GLU A 85 -24.14 -16.76 5.08
CA GLU A 85 -24.78 -17.30 3.88
C GLU A 85 -24.60 -18.82 3.74
N PHE A 86 -23.45 -19.34 4.15
CA PHE A 86 -23.22 -20.79 4.20
C PHE A 86 -24.13 -21.47 5.22
N LEU A 87 -24.27 -20.89 6.42
CA LEU A 87 -25.06 -21.47 7.50
C LEU A 87 -26.58 -21.40 7.26
N LYS A 88 -27.09 -20.43 6.49
CA LYS A 88 -28.52 -20.37 6.11
C LYS A 88 -28.99 -21.60 5.31
N ARG A 89 -28.07 -22.36 4.71
CA ARG A 89 -28.37 -23.52 3.86
C ARG A 89 -28.36 -24.85 4.61
N PHE A 90 -28.06 -24.83 5.92
CA PHE A 90 -28.18 -25.96 6.84
C PHE A 90 -29.36 -25.74 7.77
#